data_AF-A0A1I7JX00-F1
#
_entry.id   AF-A0A1I7JX00-F1
#
_cell.length_a   1.000
_cell.length_b   1.000
_cell.length_c   1.000
_cell.angle_alpha   90.00
_cell.angle_beta   90.00
_cell.angle_gamma   90.00
#
_symmetry.space_group_name_H-M   'P 1'
#
loop_
_entity.id
_entity.type
_entity.pdbx_description
1 polymer ?
#
loop_
_entity_poly.entity_id
_entity_poly.type
_entity_poly.pdbx_seq_one_letter_code
_entity_poly.pdbx_strand_id
1 'polypeptide(L)'
;MNVVIVDDGPMYQAIQYGYCETLTKAPVYSDVYEAARFGGKAIGVGLVATGIAYNKAAFEKKGWTAPQSWNDLTDPKYKQRFTTSSLSGTYGVHTLLMFARVNGGSEKNIEPGFDAIGKKLVPNVLSWSSSPAALAEMFHNRDVDVAVWGSSRAYALKKTGFPLEFVYPKEGAVALVTAACPVVQNNAMEQSQAFVQHLVSPQVQQWLATEGWGPTNSKTKLEGELAQNVPYGPDFIKKLVRVDWDVVNQKRSEWTNRWNRTIER
;
A
#
# COMPACT_ATOMS: atom_id res chain seq x y z
N MET A 1 -13.25 19.73 -7.48
CA MET A 1 -13.04 18.27 -7.35
C MET A 1 -14.23 17.72 -6.57
N ASN A 2 -14.84 16.64 -7.05
CA ASN A 2 -16.16 16.20 -6.54
C ASN A 2 -16.05 14.95 -5.66
N VAL A 3 -15.19 14.00 -6.06
CA VAL A 3 -14.83 12.81 -5.29
C VAL A 3 -13.31 12.72 -5.26
N VAL A 4 -12.74 12.36 -4.12
CA VAL A 4 -11.32 11.99 -4.01
C VAL A 4 -11.23 10.49 -3.84
N ILE A 5 -10.20 9.89 -4.42
CA ILE A 5 -9.85 8.48 -4.20
C ILE A 5 -8.36 8.46 -3.85
N VAL A 6 -8.05 8.10 -2.62
CA VAL A 6 -6.68 8.10 -2.09
C VAL A 6 -6.49 6.95 -1.12
N ASP A 7 -5.24 6.60 -0.83
CA ASP A 7 -4.89 5.62 0.19
C ASP A 7 -5.44 6.03 1.57
N ASP A 8 -5.64 5.04 2.43
CA ASP A 8 -6.17 5.17 3.79
C ASP A 8 -5.45 6.24 4.62
N GLY A 9 -4.11 6.26 4.63
CA GLY A 9 -3.36 7.29 5.38
C GLY A 9 -3.74 8.72 5.02
N PRO A 10 -3.59 9.15 3.76
CA PRO A 10 -4.12 10.43 3.27
C PRO A 10 -5.63 10.60 3.45
N MET A 11 -6.44 9.54 3.33
CA MET A 11 -7.88 9.63 3.58
C MET A 11 -8.20 10.00 5.03
N TYR A 12 -7.51 9.40 6.01
CA TYR A 12 -7.64 9.79 7.41
C TYR A 12 -7.28 11.26 7.61
N GLN A 13 -6.22 11.76 6.95
CA GLN A 13 -5.88 13.19 7.01
C GLN A 13 -6.99 14.07 6.39
N ALA A 14 -7.54 13.66 5.23
CA ALA A 14 -8.62 14.40 4.58
C ALA A 14 -9.89 14.47 5.44
N ILE A 15 -10.22 13.38 6.14
CA ILE A 15 -11.33 13.35 7.10
C ILE A 15 -11.04 14.25 8.30
N GLN A 16 -9.84 14.17 8.89
CA GLN A 16 -9.42 15.00 10.03
C GLN A 16 -9.47 16.50 9.72
N TYR A 17 -9.11 16.88 8.50
CA TYR A 17 -9.20 18.28 8.03
C TYR A 17 -10.59 18.70 7.55
N GLY A 18 -11.59 17.81 7.61
CA GLY A 18 -12.97 18.14 7.25
C GLY A 18 -13.23 18.26 5.75
N TYR A 19 -12.40 17.63 4.90
CA TYR A 19 -12.55 17.70 3.45
C TYR A 19 -13.57 16.71 2.86
N CYS A 20 -13.94 15.68 3.62
CA CYS A 20 -14.90 14.66 3.20
C CYS A 20 -16.32 14.94 3.75
N GLU A 21 -17.31 14.84 2.87
CA GLU A 21 -18.73 14.90 3.24
C GLU A 21 -19.17 13.58 3.92
N THR A 22 -20.22 13.66 4.72
CA THR A 22 -20.94 12.50 5.25
C THR A 22 -21.52 11.66 4.12
N LEU A 23 -21.25 10.35 4.14
CA LEU A 23 -21.85 9.43 3.19
C LEU A 23 -23.35 9.30 3.44
N THR A 24 -24.15 9.47 2.39
CA THR A 24 -25.58 9.19 2.45
C THR A 24 -25.80 7.71 2.72
N LYS A 25 -26.67 7.35 3.68
CA LYS A 25 -26.94 5.95 4.01
C LYS A 25 -27.39 5.18 2.76
N ALA A 26 -26.71 4.07 2.47
CA ALA A 26 -27.02 3.19 1.35
C ALA A 26 -26.82 1.72 1.75
N PRO A 27 -27.67 0.79 1.28
CA PRO A 27 -27.54 -0.64 1.61
C PRO A 27 -26.18 -1.24 1.24
N VAL A 28 -25.55 -0.78 0.15
CA VAL A 28 -24.26 -1.31 -0.30
C VAL A 28 -23.15 -1.18 0.77
N TYR A 29 -23.23 -0.18 1.64
CA TYR A 29 -22.23 0.03 2.68
C TYR A 29 -22.29 -0.99 3.82
N SER A 30 -23.44 -1.63 4.07
CA SER A 30 -23.52 -2.70 5.08
C SER A 30 -22.75 -3.95 4.65
N ASP A 31 -22.51 -4.11 3.35
CA ASP A 31 -21.80 -5.25 2.78
C ASP A 31 -20.27 -5.04 2.72
N VAL A 32 -19.80 -3.79 2.89
CA VAL A 32 -18.38 -3.46 2.94
C VAL A 32 -17.79 -3.88 4.29
N TYR A 33 -16.63 -4.53 4.32
CA TYR A 33 -15.96 -4.91 5.57
C TYR A 33 -15.75 -3.71 6.48
N GLU A 34 -15.90 -3.90 7.80
CA GLU A 34 -15.76 -2.83 8.79
C GLU A 34 -14.39 -2.13 8.70
N ALA A 35 -13.32 -2.88 8.45
CA ALA A 35 -11.97 -2.36 8.28
C ALA A 35 -11.79 -1.42 7.07
N ALA A 36 -12.77 -1.37 6.17
CA ALA A 36 -12.82 -0.48 5.01
C ALA A 36 -13.87 0.63 5.18
N ARG A 37 -14.38 0.88 6.39
CA ARG A 37 -15.32 1.98 6.69
C ARG A 37 -14.60 3.06 7.50
N PHE A 38 -14.68 4.30 7.06
CA PHE A 38 -13.92 5.42 7.65
C PHE A 38 -14.88 6.41 8.31
N GLY A 39 -15.48 6.00 9.44
CA GLY A 39 -16.32 6.88 10.27
C GLY A 39 -17.53 7.49 9.56
N GLY A 40 -18.04 6.85 8.50
CA GLY A 40 -19.16 7.36 7.70
C GLY A 40 -18.81 8.54 6.79
N LYS A 41 -17.52 8.89 6.66
CA LYS A 41 -17.03 9.99 5.80
C LYS A 41 -16.37 9.47 4.52
N ALA A 42 -15.80 8.28 4.56
CA ALA A 42 -15.23 7.61 3.38
C ALA A 42 -15.48 6.10 3.43
N ILE A 43 -15.31 5.46 2.27
CA ILE A 43 -15.48 4.01 2.11
C ILE A 43 -14.33 3.44 1.28
N GLY A 44 -13.80 2.29 1.69
CA GLY A 44 -12.74 1.59 0.99
C GLY A 44 -13.26 1.00 -0.31
N VAL A 45 -12.61 1.38 -1.42
CA VAL A 45 -12.90 0.95 -2.80
C VAL A 45 -12.08 -0.27 -3.19
N GLY A 46 -10.96 -0.53 -2.52
CA GLY A 46 -10.26 -1.78 -2.71
C GLY A 46 -9.10 -1.93 -1.74
N LEU A 47 -8.67 -3.17 -1.57
CA LEU A 47 -7.61 -3.55 -0.68
C LEU A 47 -6.44 -4.11 -1.48
N VAL A 48 -5.26 -3.56 -1.27
CA VAL A 48 -4.00 -4.10 -1.75
C VAL A 48 -3.07 -4.31 -0.55
N ALA A 49 -1.90 -4.88 -0.79
CA ALA A 49 -0.90 -5.04 0.25
C ALA A 49 0.39 -4.32 -0.13
N THR A 50 1.06 -3.73 0.86
CA THR A 50 2.46 -3.31 0.73
C THR A 50 3.36 -4.42 1.23
N GLY A 51 4.24 -4.90 0.38
CA GLY A 51 5.14 -6.01 0.64
C GLY A 51 6.37 -5.90 -0.24
N ILE A 52 6.98 -7.04 -0.57
CA ILE A 52 8.25 -7.06 -1.30
C ILE A 52 8.01 -7.54 -2.73
N ALA A 53 8.34 -6.72 -3.71
CA ALA A 53 8.36 -7.08 -5.13
C ALA A 53 9.79 -7.43 -5.55
N TYR A 54 9.99 -8.50 -6.31
CA TYR A 54 11.32 -8.87 -6.81
C TYR A 54 11.30 -9.43 -8.23
N ASN A 55 12.38 -9.20 -8.97
CA ASN A 55 12.59 -9.74 -10.32
C ASN A 55 13.07 -11.20 -10.22
N LYS A 56 12.16 -12.14 -10.47
CA LYS A 56 12.41 -13.58 -10.35
C LYS A 56 13.54 -14.05 -11.25
N ALA A 57 13.54 -13.64 -12.53
CA ALA A 57 14.58 -14.05 -13.48
C ALA A 57 15.97 -13.52 -13.08
N ALA A 58 16.05 -12.30 -12.54
CA ALA A 58 17.31 -11.76 -12.04
C ALA A 58 17.80 -12.50 -10.79
N PHE A 59 16.89 -12.87 -9.89
CA PHE A 59 17.22 -13.66 -8.69
C PHE A 59 17.74 -15.05 -9.06
N GLU A 60 17.06 -15.75 -9.97
CA GLU A 60 17.49 -17.07 -10.48
C GLU A 60 18.88 -16.99 -11.12
N LYS A 61 19.13 -15.99 -11.98
CA LYS A 61 20.44 -15.79 -12.63
C LYS A 61 21.56 -15.54 -11.61
N LYS A 62 21.27 -14.92 -10.48
CA LYS A 62 22.25 -14.60 -9.43
C LYS A 62 22.35 -15.67 -8.34
N GLY A 63 21.53 -16.73 -8.41
CA GLY A 63 21.44 -17.74 -7.35
C GLY A 63 20.87 -17.19 -6.04
N TRP A 64 20.06 -16.13 -6.11
CA TRP A 64 19.43 -15.53 -4.93
C TRP A 64 18.08 -16.17 -4.66
N THR A 65 17.80 -16.43 -3.38
CA THR A 65 16.47 -16.84 -2.92
C THR A 65 15.56 -15.63 -2.80
N ALA A 66 14.26 -15.84 -2.99
CA ALA A 66 13.24 -14.82 -2.74
C ALA A 66 13.31 -14.36 -1.28
N PRO A 67 13.21 -13.05 -1.00
CA PRO A 67 13.14 -12.56 0.38
C PRO A 67 11.87 -13.10 1.04
N GLN A 68 11.92 -13.34 2.35
CA GLN A 68 10.79 -13.82 3.14
C GLN A 68 10.46 -12.91 4.33
N SER A 69 11.36 -11.98 4.65
CA SER A 69 11.25 -11.04 5.76
C SER A 69 11.55 -9.61 5.30
N TRP A 70 10.98 -8.64 6.02
CA TRP A 70 11.39 -7.24 5.88
C TRP A 70 12.89 -7.03 6.15
N ASN A 71 13.47 -7.78 7.09
CA ASN A 71 14.89 -7.67 7.42
C ASN A 71 15.80 -8.26 6.32
N ASP A 72 15.30 -9.15 5.46
CA ASP A 72 16.10 -9.70 4.34
C ASP A 72 16.50 -8.59 3.36
N LEU A 73 15.72 -7.50 3.27
CA LEU A 73 16.03 -6.34 2.43
C LEU A 73 17.34 -5.63 2.83
N THR A 74 17.85 -5.90 4.04
CA THR A 74 19.14 -5.36 4.53
C THR A 74 20.34 -6.19 4.12
N ASP A 75 20.15 -7.31 3.43
CA ASP A 75 21.23 -8.16 2.93
C ASP A 75 22.15 -7.37 1.97
N PRO A 76 23.46 -7.30 2.20
CA PRO A 76 24.40 -6.56 1.36
C PRO A 76 24.41 -7.00 -0.11
N LYS A 77 23.90 -8.19 -0.45
CA LYS A 77 23.75 -8.61 -1.86
C LYS A 77 22.86 -7.65 -2.67
N TYR A 78 21.96 -6.92 -2.01
CA TYR A 78 21.09 -5.92 -2.63
C TYR A 78 21.72 -4.53 -2.73
N LYS A 79 23.03 -4.38 -2.49
CA LYS A 79 23.76 -3.11 -2.62
C LYS A 79 23.45 -2.42 -3.95
N GLN A 80 22.81 -1.25 -3.90
CA GLN A 80 22.38 -0.47 -5.08
C GLN A 80 21.48 -1.25 -6.05
N ARG A 81 20.69 -2.22 -5.54
CA ARG A 81 19.72 -3.02 -6.32
C ARG A 81 18.32 -3.02 -5.70
N PHE A 82 18.12 -2.22 -4.65
CA PHE A 82 16.84 -2.05 -3.97
C PHE A 82 16.26 -0.65 -4.18
N THR A 83 14.94 -0.51 -4.20
CA THR A 83 14.27 0.79 -4.14
C THR A 83 12.96 0.72 -3.35
N THR A 84 12.53 1.84 -2.81
CA THR A 84 11.16 2.03 -2.32
C THR A 84 10.81 3.52 -2.40
N SER A 85 9.57 3.87 -2.08
CA SER A 85 9.17 5.27 -2.01
C SER A 85 9.77 5.98 -0.82
N SER A 86 9.93 7.30 -0.98
CA SER A 86 10.22 8.19 0.14
C SER A 86 9.10 8.19 1.17
N LEU A 87 9.36 8.75 2.36
CA LEU A 87 8.38 8.83 3.43
C LEU A 87 7.18 9.75 3.13
N SER A 88 7.25 10.55 2.05
CA SER A 88 6.08 11.30 1.57
C SER A 88 5.04 10.40 0.90
N GLY A 89 5.45 9.22 0.40
CA GLY A 89 4.57 8.19 -0.14
C GLY A 89 4.19 7.11 0.89
N THR A 90 3.03 6.48 0.68
CA THR A 90 2.50 5.43 1.57
C THR A 90 3.47 4.25 1.75
N TYR A 91 4.13 3.80 0.67
CA TYR A 91 5.08 2.68 0.76
C TYR A 91 6.31 2.99 1.62
N GLY A 92 6.81 4.23 1.60
CA GLY A 92 7.89 4.64 2.48
C GLY A 92 7.46 4.62 3.95
N VAL A 93 6.25 5.14 4.25
CA VAL A 93 5.68 5.08 5.60
C VAL A 93 5.55 3.62 6.06
N HIS A 94 4.96 2.75 5.24
CA HIS A 94 4.84 1.32 5.54
C HIS A 94 6.19 0.65 5.77
N THR A 95 7.21 0.99 4.97
CA THR A 95 8.57 0.50 5.16
C THR A 95 9.12 0.89 6.53
N LEU A 96 9.03 2.17 6.90
CA LEU A 96 9.49 2.67 8.20
C LEU A 96 8.77 1.96 9.37
N LEU A 97 7.44 1.81 9.28
CA LEU A 97 6.65 1.15 10.32
C LEU A 97 7.02 -0.33 10.47
N MET A 98 7.17 -1.05 9.36
CA MET A 98 7.55 -2.46 9.41
C MET A 98 8.98 -2.64 9.92
N PHE A 99 9.92 -1.79 9.50
CA PHE A 99 11.27 -1.81 10.05
C PHE A 99 11.30 -1.50 11.55
N ALA A 100 10.47 -0.56 12.03
CA ALA A 100 10.34 -0.31 13.46
C ALA A 100 9.84 -1.57 14.18
N ARG A 101 8.72 -2.16 13.73
CA ARG A 101 8.12 -3.35 14.34
C ARG A 101 9.08 -4.54 14.41
N VAL A 102 9.73 -4.90 13.29
CA VAL A 102 10.63 -6.07 13.24
C VAL A 102 11.96 -5.86 13.96
N ASN A 103 12.26 -4.63 14.41
CA ASN A 103 13.42 -4.28 15.22
C ASN A 103 13.04 -3.88 16.67
N GLY A 104 11.85 -4.27 17.15
CA GLY A 104 11.42 -4.08 18.55
C GLY A 104 10.75 -2.73 18.86
N GLY A 105 10.46 -1.94 17.83
CA GLY A 105 9.70 -0.69 17.90
C GLY A 105 8.22 -0.84 17.53
N SER A 106 7.58 0.28 17.23
CA SER A 106 6.19 0.38 16.77
C SER A 106 5.93 1.78 16.19
N GLU A 107 4.70 2.06 15.77
CA GLU A 107 4.24 3.43 15.44
C GLU A 107 4.45 4.42 16.60
N LYS A 108 4.43 3.94 17.85
CA LYS A 108 4.62 4.75 19.07
C LYS A 108 6.08 4.83 19.52
N ASN A 109 6.95 3.95 18.99
CA ASN A 109 8.39 3.94 19.24
C ASN A 109 9.10 3.68 17.91
N ILE A 110 9.26 4.74 17.12
CA ILE A 110 9.70 4.62 15.71
C ILE A 110 11.22 4.54 15.54
N GLU A 111 11.99 4.87 16.59
CA GLU A 111 13.45 4.95 16.54
C GLU A 111 14.13 3.68 15.98
N PRO A 112 13.73 2.45 16.38
CA PRO A 112 14.33 1.24 15.82
C PRO A 112 14.18 1.14 14.30
N GLY A 113 13.12 1.72 13.72
CA GLY A 113 12.90 1.74 12.28
C GLY A 113 13.86 2.67 11.56
N PHE A 114 14.01 3.91 12.05
CA PHE A 114 14.99 4.86 11.51
C PHE A 114 16.41 4.32 11.61
N ASP A 115 16.76 3.72 12.75
CA ASP A 115 18.08 3.15 12.98
C ASP A 115 18.39 1.99 12.03
N ALA A 116 17.47 1.05 11.90
CA ALA A 116 17.64 -0.11 11.02
C ALA A 116 17.72 0.33 9.55
N ILE A 117 16.85 1.24 9.12
CA ILE A 117 16.86 1.76 7.74
C ILE A 117 18.17 2.51 7.48
N GLY A 118 18.53 3.48 8.32
CA GLY A 118 19.71 4.32 8.12
C GLY A 118 21.02 3.52 8.11
N LYS A 119 21.16 2.55 9.02
CA LYS A 119 22.41 1.78 9.18
C LYS A 119 22.50 0.60 8.21
N LYS A 120 21.37 -0.04 7.87
CA LYS A 120 21.38 -1.34 7.19
C LYS A 120 20.67 -1.36 5.83
N LEU A 121 19.62 -0.56 5.63
CA LEU A 121 18.88 -0.54 4.37
C LEU A 121 19.44 0.46 3.35
N VAL A 122 19.82 1.67 3.80
CA VAL A 122 20.35 2.74 2.94
C VAL A 122 21.43 2.27 1.97
N PRO A 123 22.44 1.45 2.36
CA PRO A 123 23.46 0.97 1.42
C PRO A 123 22.90 0.19 0.21
N ASN A 124 21.74 -0.44 0.37
CA ASN A 124 21.06 -1.22 -0.66
C ASN A 124 20.20 -0.36 -1.60
N VAL A 125 19.77 0.81 -1.13
CA VAL A 125 18.87 1.69 -1.87
C VAL A 125 19.62 2.37 -3.01
N LEU A 126 19.19 2.10 -4.24
CA LEU A 126 19.64 2.83 -5.43
C LEU A 126 19.06 4.24 -5.44
N SER A 127 17.75 4.36 -5.18
CA SER A 127 17.07 5.63 -5.07
C SER A 127 15.75 5.48 -4.30
N TRP A 128 15.32 6.60 -3.72
CA TRP A 128 13.98 6.76 -3.14
C TRP A 128 13.05 7.29 -4.21
N SER A 129 12.15 6.44 -4.71
CA SER A 129 11.32 6.78 -5.86
C SER A 129 10.05 7.54 -5.45
N SER A 130 9.84 8.71 -6.06
CA SER A 130 8.67 9.54 -5.78
C SER A 130 7.41 9.15 -6.56
N SER A 131 7.49 8.22 -7.53
CA SER A 131 6.32 7.78 -8.29
C SER A 131 6.35 6.28 -8.65
N PRO A 132 5.17 5.62 -8.73
CA PRO A 132 5.08 4.22 -9.17
C PRO A 132 5.62 3.97 -10.57
N ALA A 133 5.53 4.94 -11.49
CA ALA A 133 6.02 4.80 -12.86
C ALA A 133 7.55 4.67 -12.89
N ALA A 134 8.25 5.50 -12.13
CA ALA A 134 9.70 5.43 -12.01
C ALA A 134 10.17 4.09 -11.40
N LEU A 135 9.43 3.55 -10.42
CA LEU A 135 9.69 2.20 -9.88
C LEU A 135 9.56 1.11 -10.95
N ALA A 136 8.50 1.15 -11.76
CA ALA A 136 8.30 0.20 -12.85
C ALA A 136 9.42 0.30 -13.91
N GLU A 137 9.83 1.52 -14.25
CA GLU A 137 10.92 1.80 -15.18
C GLU A 137 12.25 1.23 -14.68
N MET A 138 12.60 1.42 -13.40
CA MET A 138 13.81 0.84 -12.80
C MET A 138 13.84 -0.69 -12.88
N PHE A 139 12.69 -1.36 -12.73
CA PHE A 139 12.60 -2.80 -12.94
C PHE A 139 12.82 -3.20 -14.40
N HIS A 140 12.21 -2.49 -15.35
CA HIS A 140 12.36 -2.74 -16.78
C HIS A 140 13.80 -2.54 -17.26
N ASN A 141 14.44 -1.46 -16.83
CA ASN A 141 15.85 -1.15 -17.11
C ASN A 141 16.81 -2.06 -16.35
N ARG A 142 16.29 -2.84 -15.39
CA ARG A 142 17.04 -3.73 -14.49
C ARG A 142 18.02 -2.97 -13.59
N ASP A 143 17.73 -1.72 -13.27
CA ASP A 143 18.48 -0.91 -12.31
C ASP A 143 18.32 -1.46 -10.90
N VAL A 144 17.14 -2.04 -10.60
CA VAL A 144 16.82 -2.71 -9.34
C VAL A 144 16.34 -4.14 -9.57
N ASP A 145 16.51 -5.00 -8.58
CA ASP A 145 15.97 -6.37 -8.58
C ASP A 145 14.91 -6.58 -7.50
N VAL A 146 14.82 -5.70 -6.51
CA VAL A 146 13.92 -5.84 -5.37
C VAL A 146 13.40 -4.46 -4.95
N ALA A 147 12.15 -4.40 -4.49
CA ALA A 147 11.55 -3.17 -3.99
C ALA A 147 10.52 -3.45 -2.89
N VAL A 148 10.26 -2.46 -2.03
CA VAL A 148 9.01 -2.44 -1.27
C VAL A 148 7.96 -1.71 -2.11
N TRP A 149 6.88 -2.42 -2.46
CA TRP A 149 5.86 -1.91 -3.38
C TRP A 149 4.47 -2.51 -3.10
N GLY A 150 3.48 -2.12 -3.92
CA GLY A 150 2.10 -2.59 -3.80
C GLY A 150 1.81 -3.85 -4.61
N SER A 151 1.00 -4.76 -4.06
CA SER A 151 0.61 -6.03 -4.71
C SER A 151 -0.05 -5.83 -6.07
N SER A 152 -0.95 -4.85 -6.20
CA SER A 152 -1.61 -4.52 -7.47
C SER A 152 -0.63 -3.99 -8.52
N ARG A 153 0.38 -3.22 -8.10
CA ARG A 153 1.44 -2.72 -8.98
C ARG A 153 2.33 -3.85 -9.47
N ALA A 154 2.69 -4.76 -8.58
CA ALA A 154 3.44 -5.95 -8.94
C ALA A 154 2.66 -6.84 -9.91
N TYR A 155 1.36 -7.03 -9.65
CA TYR A 155 0.45 -7.75 -10.54
C TYR A 155 0.35 -7.11 -11.93
N ALA A 156 0.15 -5.78 -11.99
CA ALA A 156 0.10 -5.05 -13.26
C ALA A 156 1.40 -5.19 -14.06
N LEU A 157 2.56 -5.12 -13.41
CA LEU A 157 3.84 -5.32 -14.09
C LEU A 157 4.01 -6.77 -14.56
N LYS A 158 3.59 -7.75 -13.77
CA LYS A 158 3.60 -9.17 -14.15
C LYS A 158 2.74 -9.45 -15.39
N LYS A 159 1.58 -8.79 -15.52
CA LYS A 159 0.70 -8.89 -16.70
C LYS A 159 1.35 -8.42 -18.00
N THR A 160 2.39 -7.59 -17.95
CA THR A 160 3.14 -7.20 -19.17
C THR A 160 4.10 -8.29 -19.66
N GLY A 161 4.20 -9.41 -18.93
CA GLY A 161 5.15 -10.49 -19.19
C GLY A 161 6.49 -10.31 -18.45
N PHE A 162 6.67 -9.20 -17.72
CA PHE A 162 7.86 -9.01 -16.91
C PHE A 162 7.84 -9.98 -15.69
N PRO A 163 8.94 -10.68 -15.37
CA PRO A 163 8.96 -11.75 -14.37
C PRO A 163 9.05 -11.20 -12.93
N LEU A 164 8.17 -10.28 -12.56
CA LEU A 164 8.06 -9.77 -11.20
C LEU A 164 7.17 -10.69 -10.37
N GLU A 165 7.63 -11.01 -9.16
CA GLU A 165 6.83 -11.70 -8.15
C GLU A 165 6.67 -10.82 -6.91
N PHE A 166 5.60 -11.08 -6.17
CA PHE A 166 5.28 -10.37 -4.93
C PHE A 166 5.31 -11.32 -3.74
N VAL A 167 5.95 -10.88 -2.67
CA VAL A 167 6.08 -11.60 -1.40
C VAL A 167 5.27 -10.87 -0.33
N TYR A 168 4.47 -11.65 0.38
CA TYR A 168 3.89 -11.28 1.67
C TYR A 168 4.87 -11.72 2.76
N PRO A 169 5.63 -10.79 3.39
CA PRO A 169 6.66 -11.18 4.35
C PRO A 169 6.08 -11.91 5.56
N LYS A 170 6.89 -12.75 6.22
CA LYS A 170 6.45 -13.59 7.35
C LYS A 170 5.97 -12.77 8.56
N GLU A 171 6.50 -11.57 8.76
CA GLU A 171 6.02 -10.64 9.79
C GLU A 171 4.72 -9.91 9.39
N GLY A 172 4.26 -10.14 8.15
CA GLY A 172 3.05 -9.59 7.56
C GLY A 172 3.33 -8.53 6.51
N ALA A 173 2.51 -8.51 5.45
CA ALA A 173 2.41 -7.37 4.54
C ALA A 173 1.44 -6.34 5.12
N VAL A 174 1.65 -5.07 4.81
CA VAL A 174 0.79 -3.98 5.33
C VAL A 174 -0.48 -3.88 4.48
N ALA A 175 -1.64 -3.87 5.10
CA ALA A 175 -2.89 -3.55 4.43
C ALA A 175 -2.84 -2.12 3.90
N LEU A 176 -3.15 -1.94 2.62
CA LEU A 176 -3.32 -0.62 2.02
C LEU A 176 -4.72 -0.59 1.42
N VAL A 177 -5.60 0.18 2.05
CA VAL A 177 -6.96 0.38 1.57
C VAL A 177 -7.01 1.68 0.78
N THR A 178 -7.38 1.61 -0.48
CA THR A 178 -7.74 2.82 -1.23
C THR A 178 -9.18 3.16 -0.93
N ALA A 179 -9.46 4.39 -0.51
CA ALA A 179 -10.77 4.84 -0.09
C ALA A 179 -11.26 6.02 -0.95
N ALA A 180 -12.57 6.16 -1.03
CA ALA A 180 -13.23 7.27 -1.71
C ALA A 180 -14.11 8.07 -0.75
N CYS A 181 -14.12 9.39 -0.92
CA CYS A 181 -15.08 10.27 -0.28
C CYS A 181 -15.58 11.36 -1.24
N PRO A 182 -16.87 11.75 -1.16
CA PRO A 182 -17.34 12.99 -1.74
C PRO A 182 -16.69 14.18 -1.04
N VAL A 183 -16.22 15.16 -1.79
CA VAL A 183 -15.60 16.38 -1.24
C VAL A 183 -16.69 17.31 -0.73
N VAL A 184 -16.50 17.95 0.43
CA VAL A 184 -17.42 18.99 0.92
C VAL A 184 -17.59 20.13 -0.10
N GLN A 185 -18.76 20.77 -0.13
CA GLN A 185 -19.02 21.94 -0.98
C GLN A 185 -18.79 21.72 -2.49
N ASN A 186 -18.90 20.47 -2.98
CA ASN A 186 -18.80 20.20 -4.42
C ASN A 186 -20.11 20.53 -5.17
N ASN A 187 -20.01 20.73 -6.48
CA ASN A 187 -21.14 21.16 -7.33
C ASN A 187 -22.01 20.02 -7.89
N ALA A 188 -21.76 18.78 -7.48
CA ALA A 188 -22.44 17.58 -7.96
C ALA A 188 -22.57 16.53 -6.84
N MET A 189 -23.10 16.95 -5.68
CA MET A 189 -23.07 16.13 -4.46
C MET A 189 -23.83 14.82 -4.62
N GLU A 190 -25.01 14.86 -5.23
CA GLU A 190 -25.84 13.67 -5.46
C GLU A 190 -25.10 12.64 -6.33
N GLN A 191 -24.50 13.09 -7.44
CA GLN A 191 -23.74 12.24 -8.35
C GLN A 191 -22.46 11.72 -7.69
N SER A 192 -21.82 12.53 -6.83
CA SER A 192 -20.64 12.13 -6.07
C SER A 192 -20.96 11.00 -5.09
N GLN A 193 -22.07 11.12 -4.36
CA GLN A 193 -22.55 10.08 -3.45
C GLN A 193 -22.91 8.80 -4.23
N ALA A 194 -23.66 8.92 -5.33
CA ALA A 194 -24.01 7.79 -6.18
C ALA A 194 -22.78 7.09 -6.76
N PHE A 195 -21.77 7.85 -7.19
CA PHE A 195 -20.51 7.30 -7.70
C PHE A 195 -19.76 6.52 -6.61
N VAL A 196 -19.65 7.06 -5.39
CA VAL A 196 -18.99 6.36 -4.27
C VAL A 196 -19.73 5.07 -3.91
N GLN A 197 -21.07 5.05 -3.96
CA GLN A 197 -21.85 3.81 -3.78
C GLN A 197 -21.59 2.80 -4.90
N HIS A 198 -21.51 3.27 -6.15
CA HIS A 198 -21.25 2.42 -7.30
C HIS A 198 -19.86 1.75 -7.24
N LEU A 199 -18.83 2.48 -6.80
CA LEU A 199 -17.46 1.98 -6.65
C LEU A 199 -17.36 0.74 -5.76
N VAL A 200 -18.21 0.64 -4.73
CA VAL A 200 -18.22 -0.49 -3.79
C VAL A 200 -19.28 -1.54 -4.11
N SER A 201 -19.96 -1.43 -5.26
CA SER A 201 -20.88 -2.47 -5.72
C SER A 201 -20.13 -3.76 -6.09
N PRO A 202 -20.73 -4.96 -5.90
CA PRO A 202 -20.06 -6.21 -6.24
C PRO A 202 -19.55 -6.29 -7.67
N GLN A 203 -20.29 -5.75 -8.64
CA GLN A 203 -19.90 -5.72 -10.04
C GLN A 203 -18.62 -4.90 -10.26
N VAL A 204 -18.55 -3.68 -9.73
CA VAL A 204 -17.36 -2.83 -9.87
C VAL A 204 -16.17 -3.44 -9.14
N GLN A 205 -16.39 -4.06 -7.98
CA GLN A 205 -15.35 -4.75 -7.23
C GLN A 205 -14.78 -5.96 -8.00
N GLN A 206 -15.59 -6.66 -8.81
CA GLN A 206 -15.08 -7.69 -9.73
C GLN A 206 -14.18 -7.10 -10.82
N TRP A 207 -14.54 -5.94 -11.38
CA TRP A 207 -13.69 -5.25 -12.35
C TRP A 207 -12.38 -4.77 -11.72
N LEU A 208 -12.42 -4.18 -10.53
CA LEU A 208 -11.20 -3.75 -9.84
C LEU A 208 -10.27 -4.94 -9.53
N ALA A 209 -10.81 -6.14 -9.29
CA ALA A 209 -10.00 -7.33 -9.12
C ALA A 209 -9.17 -7.70 -10.35
N THR A 210 -9.62 -7.39 -11.58
CA THR A 210 -8.83 -7.61 -12.81
C THR A 210 -7.59 -6.72 -12.89
N GLU A 211 -7.57 -5.66 -12.09
CA GLU A 211 -6.48 -4.70 -11.93
C GLU A 211 -5.66 -4.97 -10.65
N GLY A 212 -5.91 -6.08 -9.96
CA GLY A 212 -5.13 -6.53 -8.80
C GLY A 212 -5.64 -6.04 -7.45
N TRP A 213 -6.88 -5.53 -7.38
CA TRP A 213 -7.46 -4.98 -6.15
C TRP A 213 -8.36 -6.00 -5.47
N GLY A 214 -8.08 -6.30 -4.20
CA GLY A 214 -8.92 -7.14 -3.37
C GLY A 214 -10.24 -6.44 -3.06
N PRO A 215 -11.38 -7.15 -3.12
CA PRO A 215 -12.68 -6.54 -2.92
C PRO A 215 -12.91 -6.20 -1.44
N THR A 216 -13.41 -4.99 -1.19
CA THR A 216 -13.83 -4.54 0.15
C THR A 216 -15.29 -4.89 0.46
N ASN A 217 -16.09 -5.19 -0.56
CA ASN A 217 -17.45 -5.69 -0.43
C ASN A 217 -17.46 -7.21 -0.24
N SER A 218 -18.00 -7.68 0.88
CA SER A 218 -18.06 -9.10 1.26
C SER A 218 -18.97 -9.97 0.38
N LYS A 219 -19.89 -9.35 -0.36
CA LYS A 219 -20.75 -10.04 -1.34
C LYS A 219 -20.07 -10.25 -2.69
N THR A 220 -18.95 -9.57 -2.96
CA THR A 220 -18.17 -9.81 -4.17
C THR A 220 -17.59 -11.21 -4.15
N LYS A 221 -17.95 -12.02 -5.15
CA LYS A 221 -17.37 -13.34 -5.37
C LYS A 221 -16.36 -13.26 -6.51
N LEU A 222 -15.13 -13.70 -6.22
CA LEU A 222 -14.06 -13.91 -7.19
C LEU A 222 -13.82 -15.41 -7.33
N GLU A 223 -13.43 -15.83 -8.53
CA GLU A 223 -13.12 -17.21 -8.90
C GLU A 223 -11.79 -17.28 -9.65
N GLY A 224 -11.23 -18.49 -9.74
CA GLY A 224 -10.04 -18.78 -10.53
C GLY A 224 -8.83 -17.90 -10.19
N GLU A 225 -8.17 -17.40 -11.23
CA GLU A 225 -6.92 -16.64 -11.14
C GLU A 225 -7.09 -15.33 -10.33
N LEU A 226 -8.22 -14.65 -10.47
CA LEU A 226 -8.49 -13.40 -9.77
C LEU A 226 -8.51 -13.60 -8.25
N ALA A 227 -9.14 -14.67 -7.78
CA ALA A 227 -9.21 -14.99 -6.35
C ALA A 227 -7.82 -15.32 -5.74
N GLN A 228 -6.87 -15.77 -6.55
CA GLN A 228 -5.51 -16.14 -6.11
C GLN A 228 -4.53 -14.97 -6.11
N ASN A 229 -4.76 -13.98 -6.98
CA ASN A 229 -3.80 -12.90 -7.24
C ASN A 229 -4.07 -11.61 -6.45
N VAL A 230 -5.18 -11.51 -5.71
CA VAL A 230 -5.54 -10.32 -4.94
C VAL A 230 -5.77 -10.65 -3.46
N PRO A 231 -5.65 -9.66 -2.55
CA PRO A 231 -6.04 -9.84 -1.15
C PRO A 231 -7.53 -10.14 -1.00
N TYR A 232 -7.91 -11.42 -1.00
CA TYR A 232 -9.30 -11.85 -1.06
C TYR A 232 -9.70 -12.76 0.10
N GLY A 233 -10.88 -12.48 0.66
CA GLY A 233 -11.48 -13.26 1.74
C GLY A 233 -11.05 -12.81 3.14
N PRO A 234 -11.90 -13.04 4.16
CA PRO A 234 -11.70 -12.48 5.50
C PRO A 234 -10.42 -12.98 6.17
N ASP A 235 -10.02 -14.23 5.94
CA ASP A 235 -8.82 -14.81 6.57
C ASP A 235 -7.53 -14.23 6.00
N PHE A 236 -7.52 -13.87 4.73
CA PHE A 236 -6.38 -13.18 4.12
C PHE A 236 -6.26 -11.77 4.69
N ILE A 237 -7.38 -11.03 4.72
CA ILE A 237 -7.44 -9.64 5.21
C ILE A 237 -6.98 -9.56 6.68
N LYS A 238 -7.36 -10.54 7.52
CA LYS A 238 -6.94 -10.61 8.93
C LYS A 238 -5.43 -10.79 9.12
N LYS A 239 -4.71 -11.36 8.14
CA LYS A 239 -3.25 -11.57 8.22
C LYS A 239 -2.44 -10.33 7.85
N LEU A 240 -3.08 -9.32 7.26
CA LEU A 240 -2.40 -8.08 6.90
C LEU A 240 -2.20 -7.19 8.12
N VAL A 241 -1.04 -6.55 8.19
CA VAL A 241 -0.72 -5.58 9.24
C VAL A 241 -1.52 -4.32 8.99
N ARG A 242 -2.25 -3.86 10.01
CA ARG A 242 -2.98 -2.58 9.96
C ARG A 242 -2.12 -1.48 10.55
N VAL A 243 -2.25 -0.30 9.97
CA VAL A 243 -1.60 0.93 10.45
C VAL A 243 -2.55 1.67 11.37
N ASP A 244 -2.04 2.11 12.52
CA ASP A 244 -2.72 3.07 13.39
C ASP A 244 -2.51 4.48 12.82
N TRP A 245 -3.38 4.86 11.89
CA TRP A 245 -3.27 6.14 11.18
C TRP A 245 -3.51 7.35 12.08
N ASP A 246 -4.21 7.20 13.20
CA ASP A 246 -4.39 8.28 14.18
C ASP A 246 -3.06 8.64 14.86
N VAL A 247 -2.25 7.63 15.22
CA VAL A 247 -0.89 7.84 15.74
C VAL A 247 0.06 8.32 14.65
N VAL A 248 0.05 7.64 13.50
CA VAL A 248 1.01 7.91 12.42
C VAL A 248 0.82 9.31 11.85
N ASN A 249 -0.41 9.75 11.57
CA ASN A 249 -0.65 11.05 10.95
C ASN A 249 -0.30 12.23 11.87
N GLN A 250 -0.39 12.07 13.20
CA GLN A 250 0.08 13.09 14.15
C GLN A 250 1.60 13.32 14.07
N LYS A 251 2.36 12.28 13.75
CA LYS A 251 3.83 12.32 13.68
C LYS A 251 4.40 12.40 12.27
N ARG A 252 3.57 12.20 11.25
CA ARG A 252 3.98 12.06 9.86
C ARG A 252 4.87 13.20 9.36
N SER A 253 4.49 14.45 9.65
CA SER A 253 5.29 15.62 9.24
C SER A 253 6.68 15.63 9.89
N GLU A 254 6.76 15.34 11.19
CA GLU A 254 8.02 15.23 11.93
C GLU A 254 8.93 14.16 11.33
N TRP A 255 8.38 12.96 11.10
CA TRP A 255 9.11 11.84 10.53
C TRP A 255 9.58 12.10 9.09
N THR A 256 8.75 12.70 8.24
CA THR A 256 9.13 13.04 6.86
C THR A 256 10.27 14.05 6.84
N ASN A 257 10.21 15.09 7.70
CA ASN A 257 11.29 16.07 7.79
C ASN A 257 12.60 15.46 8.28
N ARG A 258 12.54 14.54 9.26
CA ARG A 258 13.72 13.80 9.71
C ARG A 258 14.28 12.93 8.60
N TRP A 259 13.43 12.15 7.96
CA TRP A 259 13.78 11.24 6.87
C TRP A 259 14.55 11.96 5.75
N ASN A 260 14.05 13.10 5.29
CA ASN A 260 14.71 13.90 4.26
C ASN A 260 16.10 14.42 4.68
N ARG A 261 16.34 14.63 5.98
CA ARG A 261 17.64 15.12 6.51
C ARG A 261 18.63 13.99 6.79
N THR A 262 18.15 12.79 7.11
CA THR A 262 18.99 11.71 7.65
C THR A 262 19.07 10.47 6.77
N ILE A 263 18.08 10.22 5.91
CA ILE A 263 17.95 8.99 5.12
C ILE A 263 18.15 9.25 3.61
N GLU A 264 17.48 10.25 3.04
CA GLU A 264 17.55 10.56 1.60
C GLU A 264 18.61 11.61 1.27
N ARG A 265 19.83 11.40 1.76
CA ARG A 265 20.94 12.32 1.46
C ARG A 265 21.43 12.20 0.03
#